data_AF-A0A8K0XNK3-F1
#
_entry.id   AF-A0A8K0XNK3-F1
#
_cell.length_a   1.000
_cell.length_b   1.000
_cell.length_c   1.000
_cell.angle_alpha   90.00
_cell.angle_beta   90.00
_cell.angle_gamma   90.00
#
_symmetry.space_group_name_H-M   'P 1'
#
loop_
_entity.id
_entity.type
_entity.pdbx_description
1 polymer ?
#
loop_
_entity_poly.entity_id
_entity_poly.type
_entity_poly.pdbx_seq_one_letter_code
_entity_poly.pdbx_strand_id
1 'polypeptide(L)'
;MDAQHEIRITSHGKIHNWVDFALKHFEAKPDEALVLHTLPLPAKDTVAQPESVDAKSDRERLPHSVANVPRLISVVEIIKREYLKQLDSIHQDHGKLSGLYQYNEIGSLPDPMEEGDVAGAEQARVQALANALQGKKHLKIKKSPYMKVILSRRELDDAHLRAFTKQPPSIRKLPRSTVNRAKRRQAKQKEDTEQQMDQDDDLS
;
A
#
# COMPACT_ATOMS: atom_id res chain seq x y z
N MET A 1 4.96 11.29 14.68
CA MET A 1 4.70 10.42 13.52
C MET A 1 5.33 11.08 12.33
N ASP A 2 6.33 10.44 11.73
CA ASP A 2 6.81 10.87 10.42
C ASP A 2 5.62 10.84 9.45
N ALA A 3 5.57 11.80 8.54
CA ALA A 3 4.48 11.93 7.58
C ALA A 3 4.30 10.58 6.86
N GLN A 4 3.11 9.98 6.88
CA GLN A 4 2.85 8.78 6.08
C GLN A 4 2.24 9.21 4.76
N HIS A 5 2.80 8.75 3.65
CA HIS A 5 2.19 8.98 2.36
C HIS A 5 1.13 7.92 2.08
N GLU A 6 -0.08 8.34 1.73
CA GLU A 6 -1.20 7.44 1.47
C GLU A 6 -1.60 7.43 0.00
N ILE A 7 -1.78 6.22 -0.56
CA ILE A 7 -2.20 5.98 -1.93
C ILE A 7 -3.48 5.16 -1.94
N ARG A 8 -4.52 5.70 -2.56
CA ARG A 8 -5.75 4.95 -2.84
C ARG A 8 -5.62 4.14 -4.13
N ILE A 9 -5.96 2.85 -4.06
CA ILE A 9 -6.08 1.98 -5.22
C ILE A 9 -7.51 2.04 -5.76
N THR A 10 -7.64 2.47 -7.01
CA THR A 10 -8.92 2.64 -7.71
C THR A 10 -9.03 1.70 -8.91
N SER A 11 -10.24 1.51 -9.44
CA SER A 11 -10.49 0.56 -10.53
C SER A 11 -9.84 0.97 -11.85
N HIS A 12 -9.74 2.27 -12.12
CA HIS A 12 -9.28 2.82 -13.41
C HIS A 12 -7.82 3.31 -13.42
N GLY A 13 -7.13 3.37 -12.27
CA GLY A 13 -5.74 3.82 -12.23
C GLY A 13 -4.78 2.77 -12.80
N LYS A 14 -3.71 3.19 -13.49
CA LYS A 14 -2.74 2.27 -14.08
C LYS A 14 -1.77 1.72 -13.03
N ILE A 15 -1.57 0.39 -13.00
CA ILE A 15 -0.73 -0.28 -11.99
C ILE A 15 0.71 0.27 -11.97
N HIS A 16 1.30 0.48 -13.14
CA HIS A 16 2.68 0.97 -13.25
C HIS A 16 2.88 2.31 -12.54
N ASN A 17 1.91 3.24 -12.61
CA ASN A 17 2.04 4.54 -11.96
C ASN A 17 2.18 4.41 -10.44
N TRP A 18 1.42 3.52 -9.80
CA TRP A 18 1.52 3.31 -8.35
C TRP A 18 2.83 2.61 -7.98
N VAL A 19 3.28 1.66 -8.80
CA VAL A 19 4.54 0.94 -8.59
C VAL A 19 5.72 1.90 -8.73
N ASP A 20 5.79 2.66 -9.82
CA ASP A 20 6.85 3.63 -10.09
C ASP A 20 6.91 4.70 -9.00
N PHE A 21 5.74 5.20 -8.57
CA PHE A 21 5.66 6.13 -7.45
C PHE A 21 6.20 5.51 -6.17
N ALA A 22 5.78 4.29 -5.82
CA ALA A 22 6.20 3.64 -4.58
C ALA A 22 7.72 3.39 -4.54
N LEU A 23 8.31 2.96 -5.66
CA LEU A 23 9.76 2.72 -5.75
C LEU A 23 10.53 4.04 -5.58
N LYS A 24 10.11 5.10 -6.27
CA LYS A 24 10.68 6.45 -6.11
C LYS A 24 10.50 7.00 -4.68
N HIS A 25 9.36 6.72 -4.06
CA HIS A 25 9.08 7.13 -2.68
C HIS A 25 10.09 6.50 -1.72
N PHE A 26 10.34 5.20 -1.82
CA PHE A 26 11.32 4.54 -0.98
C PHE A 26 12.75 5.00 -1.26
N GLU A 27 13.08 5.30 -2.52
CA GLU A 27 14.40 5.85 -2.89
C GLU A 27 14.62 7.24 -2.28
N ALA A 28 13.66 8.15 -2.43
CA ALA A 28 13.74 9.51 -1.92
C ALA A 28 13.63 9.59 -0.38
N LYS A 29 12.84 8.69 0.22
CA LYS A 29 12.49 8.71 1.65
C LYS A 29 12.59 7.31 2.25
N PRO A 30 13.80 6.84 2.59
CA PRO A 30 14.03 5.48 3.05
C PRO A 30 13.36 5.16 4.39
N ASP A 31 13.12 6.18 5.21
CA ASP A 31 12.61 6.04 6.58
C ASP A 31 11.09 6.25 6.66
N GLU A 32 10.46 6.67 5.55
CA GLU A 32 9.01 6.91 5.48
C GLU A 32 8.27 5.64 5.07
N ALA A 33 7.17 5.35 5.77
CA ALA A 33 6.29 4.23 5.43
C ALA A 33 5.26 4.65 4.38
N LEU A 34 4.97 3.76 3.44
CA LEU A 34 3.98 3.97 2.40
C LEU A 34 2.69 3.19 2.70
N VAL A 35 1.56 3.89 2.69
CA VAL A 35 0.24 3.31 2.90
C VAL A 35 -0.47 3.14 1.57
N LEU A 36 -0.98 1.94 1.29
CA LEU A 36 -1.86 1.64 0.16
C LEU A 36 -3.21 1.14 0.66
N HIS A 37 -4.32 1.70 0.19
CA HIS A 37 -5.64 1.36 0.73
C HIS A 37 -6.76 1.34 -0.31
N THR A 38 -7.88 0.72 0.05
CA THR A 38 -9.12 0.70 -0.76
C THR A 38 -10.28 1.49 -0.14
N LEU A 39 -10.02 2.35 0.86
CA LEU A 39 -11.05 3.21 1.46
C LEU A 39 -11.88 3.96 0.39
N PRO A 40 -13.21 4.06 0.58
CA PRO A 40 -14.09 4.80 -0.32
C PRO A 40 -13.74 6.29 -0.37
N LEU A 41 -14.17 6.99 -1.43
CA LEU A 41 -14.01 8.44 -1.49
C LEU A 41 -14.79 9.10 -0.33
N PRO A 42 -14.20 10.09 0.36
CA PRO A 42 -14.99 10.94 1.24
C PRO A 42 -16.02 11.70 0.39
N ALA A 43 -17.25 11.81 0.87
CA ALA A 43 -18.40 12.37 0.15
C ALA A 43 -18.30 13.87 -0.20
N LYS A 44 -17.17 14.53 0.10
CA LYS A 44 -17.02 15.99 -0.05
C LYS A 44 -16.72 16.49 -1.47
N ASP A 45 -16.31 15.60 -2.38
CA ASP A 45 -15.91 16.00 -3.76
C ASP A 45 -16.72 15.29 -4.85
N THR A 46 -17.86 14.69 -4.51
CA THR A 46 -18.74 14.07 -5.50
C THR A 46 -19.53 15.15 -6.24
N VAL A 47 -18.86 15.87 -7.15
CA VAL A 47 -19.56 16.43 -8.31
C VAL A 47 -20.20 15.22 -8.97
N ALA A 48 -21.52 15.11 -8.87
CA ALA A 48 -22.32 14.02 -9.39
C ALA A 48 -21.91 13.75 -10.85
N GLN A 49 -21.04 12.76 -11.08
CA GLN A 49 -20.89 12.21 -12.40
C GLN A 49 -22.17 11.42 -12.67
N PRO A 50 -22.90 11.72 -13.76
CA PRO A 50 -24.12 11.02 -14.07
C PRO A 50 -23.75 9.57 -14.34
N GLU A 51 -24.22 8.68 -13.47
CA GLU A 51 -24.18 7.26 -13.73
C GLU A 51 -24.92 7.02 -15.05
N SER A 52 -24.18 6.52 -16.04
CA SER A 52 -24.73 6.12 -17.33
C SER A 52 -25.85 5.12 -17.09
N VAL A 53 -27.06 5.55 -17.43
CA VAL A 53 -28.33 4.81 -17.41
C VAL A 53 -28.29 3.64 -18.39
N ASP A 54 -27.55 2.58 -18.08
CA ASP A 54 -27.76 1.26 -18.66
C ASP A 54 -28.43 0.36 -17.62
N ALA A 55 -29.74 0.55 -17.52
CA ALA A 55 -30.65 -0.32 -16.81
C ALA A 55 -30.66 -1.70 -17.49
N LYS A 56 -29.96 -2.68 -16.89
CA LYS A 56 -30.28 -4.13 -16.93
C LYS A 56 -29.22 -4.96 -16.18
N SER A 57 -29.40 -5.08 -14.87
CA SER A 57 -29.29 -6.31 -14.06
C SER A 57 -29.00 -5.96 -12.60
N ASP A 58 -30.00 -6.12 -11.74
CA ASP A 58 -29.91 -6.06 -10.27
C ASP A 58 -29.11 -7.25 -9.72
N ARG A 59 -27.87 -7.41 -10.17
CA ARG A 59 -26.88 -8.14 -9.39
C ARG A 59 -26.24 -7.10 -8.48
N GLU A 60 -26.50 -7.24 -7.19
CA GLU A 60 -25.92 -6.44 -6.12
C GLU A 60 -24.39 -6.37 -6.34
N ARG A 61 -23.92 -5.27 -6.95
CA ARG A 61 -22.51 -5.13 -7.30
C ARG A 61 -21.75 -4.91 -5.99
N LEU A 62 -20.66 -5.65 -5.82
CA LEU A 62 -19.80 -5.50 -4.64
C LEU A 62 -19.33 -4.03 -4.53
N PRO A 63 -19.23 -3.48 -3.31
CA PRO A 63 -18.69 -2.14 -3.10
C PRO A 63 -17.30 -2.01 -3.74
N HIS A 64 -17.00 -0.85 -4.34
CA HIS A 64 -15.72 -0.61 -5.02
C HIS A 64 -14.50 -0.85 -4.12
N SER A 65 -14.62 -0.57 -2.82
CA SER A 65 -13.57 -0.83 -1.83
C SER A 65 -13.20 -2.31 -1.75
N VAL A 66 -14.17 -3.20 -1.90
CA VAL A 66 -14.00 -4.66 -1.94
C VAL A 66 -13.53 -5.12 -3.31
N ALA A 67 -14.15 -4.59 -4.38
CA ALA A 67 -13.80 -4.93 -5.75
C ALA A 67 -12.32 -4.62 -6.09
N ASN A 68 -11.73 -3.61 -5.45
CA ASN A 68 -10.34 -3.20 -5.67
C ASN A 68 -9.30 -3.96 -4.81
N VAL A 69 -9.71 -4.80 -3.85
CA VAL A 69 -8.77 -5.54 -2.98
C VAL A 69 -7.80 -6.44 -3.77
N PRO A 70 -8.25 -7.27 -4.75
CA PRO A 70 -7.32 -8.07 -5.54
C PRO A 70 -6.29 -7.23 -6.31
N ARG A 71 -6.70 -6.03 -6.75
CA ARG A 71 -5.82 -5.07 -7.43
C ARG A 71 -4.79 -4.48 -6.46
N LEU A 72 -5.22 -4.08 -5.25
CA LEU A 72 -4.31 -3.62 -4.19
C LEU A 72 -3.24 -4.66 -3.90
N ILE A 73 -3.63 -5.93 -3.69
CA ILE A 73 -2.69 -7.02 -3.45
C ILE A 73 -1.70 -7.15 -4.61
N SER A 74 -2.21 -7.12 -5.85
CA SER A 74 -1.36 -7.20 -7.05
C SER A 74 -0.31 -6.08 -7.09
N VAL A 75 -0.71 -4.84 -6.79
CA VAL A 75 0.20 -3.68 -6.74
C VAL A 75 1.26 -3.86 -5.66
N VAL A 76 0.85 -4.21 -4.44
CA VAL A 76 1.75 -4.46 -3.31
C VAL A 76 2.79 -5.55 -3.64
N GLU A 77 2.35 -6.66 -4.22
CA GLU A 77 3.25 -7.76 -4.59
C GLU A 77 4.23 -7.38 -5.70
N ILE A 78 3.81 -6.55 -6.67
CA ILE A 78 4.70 -6.03 -7.71
C ILE A 78 5.75 -5.10 -7.07
N ILE A 79 5.34 -4.17 -6.20
CA ILE A 79 6.26 -3.26 -5.48
C ILE A 79 7.32 -4.06 -4.74
N LYS A 80 6.93 -5.07 -3.94
CA LYS A 80 7.88 -5.90 -3.18
C LYS A 80 8.89 -6.62 -4.10
N ARG A 81 8.44 -7.16 -5.24
CA ARG A 81 9.32 -7.84 -6.20
C ARG A 81 10.27 -6.88 -6.90
N GLU A 82 9.79 -5.74 -7.39
CA GLU A 82 10.62 -4.75 -8.08
C GLU A 82 11.61 -4.09 -7.13
N TYR A 83 11.20 -3.83 -5.89
CA TYR A 83 12.08 -3.30 -4.85
C TYR A 83 13.28 -4.22 -4.58
N LEU A 84 13.04 -5.53 -4.44
CA LEU A 84 14.11 -6.52 -4.27
C LEU A 84 15.07 -6.57 -5.48
N LYS A 85 14.55 -6.42 -6.70
CA LYS A 85 15.38 -6.37 -7.92
C LYS A 85 16.25 -5.11 -7.98
N GLN A 86 15.74 -3.97 -7.54
CA GLN A 86 16.54 -2.74 -7.47
C GLN A 86 17.63 -2.85 -6.41
N LEU A 87 17.33 -3.46 -5.25
CA LEU A 87 18.33 -3.74 -4.22
C LEU A 87 19.43 -4.69 -4.70
N ASP A 88 19.12 -5.68 -5.54
CA ASP A 88 20.13 -6.56 -6.18
C ASP A 88 21.19 -5.76 -6.97
N SER A 89 20.88 -4.53 -7.39
CA SER A 89 21.80 -3.68 -8.16
C SER A 89 22.68 -2.81 -7.25
N ILE A 90 22.16 -2.40 -6.10
CA ILE A 90 22.80 -1.42 -5.20
C ILE A 90 23.59 -2.12 -4.06
N HIS A 91 23.10 -3.23 -3.52
CA HIS A 91 23.61 -3.84 -2.28
C HIS A 91 24.18 -5.26 -2.49
N GLN A 92 24.80 -5.55 -3.64
CA GLN A 92 25.43 -6.86 -3.90
C GLN A 92 26.47 -7.25 -2.85
N ASP A 93 27.01 -6.27 -2.12
CA ASP A 93 28.19 -6.42 -1.29
C ASP A 93 27.93 -7.05 0.10
N HIS A 94 26.69 -7.00 0.60
CA HIS A 94 26.36 -7.48 1.96
C HIS A 94 25.73 -8.88 2.01
N GLY A 95 25.56 -9.55 0.87
CA GLY A 95 25.18 -10.97 0.78
C GLY A 95 23.75 -11.34 1.23
N LYS A 96 23.02 -10.42 1.86
CA LYS A 96 21.61 -10.57 2.25
C LYS A 96 20.82 -9.34 1.82
N LEU A 97 19.79 -9.53 1.00
CA LEU A 97 18.89 -8.47 0.59
C LEU A 97 17.57 -8.66 1.34
N SER A 98 17.25 -7.68 2.18
CA SER A 98 15.99 -7.65 2.91
C SER A 98 14.94 -6.88 2.10
N GLY A 99 13.77 -7.47 1.93
CA GLY A 99 12.62 -6.80 1.36
C GLY A 99 11.98 -5.78 2.30
N LEU A 100 10.75 -5.39 1.97
CA LEU A 100 9.93 -4.48 2.76
C LEU A 100 9.15 -5.26 3.84
N TYR A 101 9.05 -4.70 5.03
CA TYR A 101 8.07 -5.10 6.04
C TYR A 101 6.67 -4.76 5.54
N GLN A 102 5.70 -5.62 5.86
CA GLN A 102 4.31 -5.43 5.48
C GLN A 102 3.40 -5.50 6.71
N TYR A 103 2.45 -4.58 6.79
CA TYR A 103 1.45 -4.53 7.85
C TYR A 103 0.06 -4.42 7.22
N ASN A 104 -0.81 -5.38 7.50
CA ASN A 104 -2.13 -5.46 6.88
C ASN A 104 -3.25 -5.16 7.90
N GLU A 105 -4.16 -4.27 7.55
CA GLU A 105 -5.38 -3.99 8.30
C GLU A 105 -6.58 -4.26 7.40
N ILE A 106 -7.58 -4.93 7.96
CA ILE A 106 -8.90 -5.09 7.35
C ILE A 106 -9.90 -4.41 8.29
N GLY A 107 -10.68 -3.48 7.76
CA GLY A 107 -11.67 -2.74 8.52
C GLY A 107 -13.00 -2.66 7.82
N SER A 108 -13.96 -2.02 8.49
CA SER A 108 -15.30 -1.78 7.96
C SER A 108 -15.77 -0.39 8.32
N LEU A 109 -16.21 0.39 7.34
CA LEU A 109 -16.84 1.69 7.58
C LEU A 109 -18.36 1.51 7.68
N PRO A 110 -19.04 2.22 8.61
CA PRO A 110 -20.48 2.35 8.53
C PRO A 110 -20.83 3.08 7.23
N ASP A 111 -21.82 2.59 6.50
CA ASP A 111 -22.29 3.31 5.32
C ASP A 111 -22.88 4.66 5.77
N PRO A 112 -22.56 5.77 5.08
CA PRO A 112 -23.22 7.03 5.34
C PRO A 112 -24.71 6.81 5.13
N MET A 113 -25.51 6.95 6.20
CA MET A 113 -26.95 6.96 6.04
C MET A 113 -27.29 8.10 5.10
N GLU A 114 -28.11 7.85 4.08
CA GLU A 114 -28.62 8.90 3.21
C GLU A 114 -29.33 9.94 4.08
N GLU A 115 -28.66 11.07 4.35
CA GLU A 115 -29.32 12.25 4.91
C GLU A 115 -30.22 12.79 3.80
N GLY A 116 -31.48 12.34 3.80
CA GLY A 116 -32.49 12.79 2.85
C GLY A 116 -32.64 14.31 2.92
N ASP A 117 -32.72 14.92 1.74
CA ASP A 117 -32.76 16.37 1.52
C ASP A 117 -33.82 17.07 2.39
N VAL A 118 -33.43 18.18 3.01
CA VAL A 118 -34.12 18.79 4.16
C VAL A 118 -35.28 19.68 3.71
N ALA A 119 -36.34 19.07 3.18
CA ALA A 119 -37.65 19.70 3.00
C ALA A 119 -38.74 18.67 3.34
N GLY A 120 -38.99 18.48 4.64
CA GLY A 120 -39.84 17.42 5.21
C GLY A 120 -39.15 16.53 6.26
N ALA A 121 -37.89 16.84 6.58
CA ALA A 121 -36.99 16.00 7.38
C ALA A 121 -37.53 15.61 8.77
N GLU A 122 -38.26 16.47 9.48
CA GLU A 122 -38.69 16.13 10.84
C GLU A 122 -39.78 15.07 10.86
N GLN A 123 -40.76 15.12 9.95
CA GLN A 123 -41.79 14.08 9.85
C GLN A 123 -41.18 12.76 9.35
N ALA A 124 -40.26 12.80 8.38
CA ALA A 124 -39.54 11.62 7.92
C ALA A 124 -38.68 11.01 9.04
N ARG A 125 -38.03 11.83 9.87
CA ARG A 125 -37.22 11.41 11.02
C ARG A 125 -38.07 10.75 12.10
N VAL A 126 -39.19 11.37 12.47
CA VAL A 126 -40.13 10.83 13.46
C VAL A 126 -40.72 9.51 12.98
N GLN A 127 -41.07 9.40 11.69
CA GLN A 127 -41.59 8.16 11.12
C GLN A 127 -40.52 7.07 11.01
N ALA A 128 -39.27 7.41 10.67
CA ALA A 128 -38.15 6.49 10.69
C ALA A 128 -37.87 5.96 12.10
N LEU A 129 -37.94 6.82 13.12
CA LEU A 129 -37.76 6.44 14.52
C LEU A 129 -38.90 5.54 14.99
N ALA A 130 -40.15 5.88 14.69
CA ALA A 130 -41.31 5.05 15.02
C ALA A 130 -41.21 3.66 14.37
N ASN A 131 -40.79 3.60 13.11
CA ASN A 131 -40.56 2.34 12.39
C ASN A 131 -39.43 1.51 13.03
N ALA A 132 -38.35 2.15 13.49
CA ALA A 132 -37.24 1.47 14.16
C ALA A 132 -37.67 0.92 15.54
N LEU A 133 -38.47 1.68 16.30
CA LEU A 133 -38.98 1.29 17.61
C LEU A 133 -40.07 0.21 17.55
N GLN A 134 -40.80 0.08 16.43
CA GLN A 134 -41.86 -0.92 16.28
C GLN A 134 -41.34 -2.36 16.27
N GLY A 135 -40.03 -2.58 16.09
CA GLY A 135 -39.40 -3.91 16.11
C GLY A 135 -39.74 -4.83 14.94
N LYS A 136 -40.72 -4.45 14.09
CA LYS A 136 -41.11 -5.21 12.89
C LYS A 136 -40.13 -5.06 11.72
N LYS A 137 -39.24 -4.06 11.77
CA LYS A 137 -38.24 -3.77 10.73
C LYS A 137 -36.90 -3.48 11.37
N HIS A 138 -36.06 -4.51 11.53
CA HIS A 138 -34.69 -4.32 12.01
C HIS A 138 -33.90 -3.47 11.01
N LEU A 139 -33.23 -2.42 11.50
CA LEU A 139 -32.32 -1.62 10.70
C LEU A 139 -31.19 -2.50 10.19
N LYS A 140 -31.11 -2.70 8.87
CA LYS A 140 -30.00 -3.41 8.24
C LYS A 140 -28.77 -2.52 8.32
N ILE A 141 -27.87 -2.79 9.27
CA ILE A 141 -26.58 -2.10 9.35
C ILE A 141 -25.74 -2.58 8.16
N LYS A 142 -25.64 -1.72 7.15
CA LYS A 142 -24.71 -1.94 6.04
C LYS A 142 -23.33 -1.43 6.45
N LYS A 143 -22.32 -2.23 6.16
CA LYS A 143 -20.91 -1.90 6.41
C LYS A 143 -20.14 -2.10 5.12
N SER A 144 -19.34 -1.11 4.75
CA SER A 144 -18.43 -1.17 3.61
C SER A 144 -17.05 -1.66 4.07
N PRO A 145 -16.60 -2.87 3.68
CA PRO A 145 -15.26 -3.35 4.03
C PRO A 145 -14.18 -2.56 3.29
N TYR A 146 -13.01 -2.44 3.90
CA TYR A 146 -11.81 -1.91 3.28
C TYR A 146 -10.56 -2.68 3.71
N MET A 147 -9.47 -2.52 2.94
CA MET A 147 -8.15 -3.02 3.29
C MET A 147 -7.14 -1.88 3.22
N LYS A 148 -6.20 -1.86 4.18
CA LYS A 148 -5.03 -0.97 4.23
C LYS A 148 -3.78 -1.83 4.39
N VAL A 149 -2.75 -1.52 3.60
CA VAL A 149 -1.46 -2.18 3.63
C VAL A 149 -0.39 -1.13 3.81
N ILE A 150 0.46 -1.29 4.81
CA ILE A 150 1.63 -0.44 5.05
C ILE A 150 2.87 -1.19 4.63
N LEU A 151 3.71 -0.54 3.83
CA LEU A 151 5.02 -1.04 3.42
C LEU A 151 6.11 -0.14 4.02
N SER A 152 7.13 -0.73 4.64
CA SER A 152 8.22 0.01 5.27
C SER A 152 9.55 -0.74 5.10
N ARG A 153 10.67 0.00 5.04
CA ARG A 153 12.03 -0.58 5.06
C ARG A 153 12.47 -0.99 6.46
N ARG A 154 11.98 -0.28 7.48
CA ARG A 154 12.28 -0.53 8.89
C ARG A 154 11.05 -1.07 9.59
N GLU A 155 11.30 -1.74 10.70
CA GLU A 155 10.24 -2.19 11.59
C GLU A 155 9.56 -0.97 12.24
N LEU A 156 8.23 -0.90 12.14
CA LEU A 156 7.40 0.11 12.80
C LEU A 156 7.14 -0.28 14.26
N ASP A 157 6.91 0.72 15.11
CA ASP A 157 6.64 0.56 16.54
C ASP A 157 5.29 -0.13 16.83
N ASP A 158 5.31 -1.12 17.72
CA ASP A 158 4.18 -2.00 18.05
C ASP A 158 2.98 -1.25 18.65
N ALA A 159 3.19 -0.08 19.27
CA ALA A 159 2.12 0.71 19.87
C ALA A 159 1.00 1.07 18.87
N HIS A 160 1.37 1.31 17.61
CA HIS A 160 0.44 1.71 16.54
C HIS A 160 -0.02 0.54 15.66
N LEU A 161 0.58 -0.65 15.85
CA LEU A 161 0.36 -1.81 15.00
C LEU A 161 -0.67 -2.80 15.56
N ARG A 162 -1.35 -2.48 16.68
CA ARG A 162 -2.33 -3.40 17.31
C ARG A 162 -3.44 -3.85 16.37
N ALA A 163 -3.83 -3.01 15.41
CA ALA A 163 -4.85 -3.32 14.41
C ALA A 163 -4.30 -4.03 13.17
N PHE A 164 -2.98 -4.18 13.06
CA PHE A 164 -2.30 -4.68 11.87
C PHE A 164 -1.73 -6.08 12.07
N THR A 165 -1.87 -6.93 11.05
CA THR A 165 -1.13 -8.18 10.94
C THR A 165 0.23 -7.91 10.32
N LYS A 166 1.30 -8.11 11.11
CA LYS A 166 2.69 -7.97 10.65
C LYS A 166 3.12 -9.17 9.82
N GLN A 167 3.79 -8.91 8.70
CA GLN A 167 4.44 -9.89 7.86
C GLN A 167 5.91 -9.50 7.66
N PRO A 168 6.87 -10.41 7.95
CA PRO A 168 8.29 -10.13 7.82
C PRO A 168 8.70 -9.95 6.35
N PRO A 169 9.78 -9.20 6.09
CA PRO A 169 10.28 -9.00 4.74
C PRO A 169 10.74 -10.32 4.13
N SER A 170 10.50 -10.47 2.83
CA SER A 170 11.10 -11.57 2.07
C SER A 170 12.61 -11.37 1.98
N ILE A 171 13.37 -12.37 2.41
CA ILE A 171 14.83 -12.35 2.37
C ILE A 171 15.29 -13.17 1.18
N ARG A 172 15.94 -12.52 0.22
CA ARG A 172 16.57 -13.21 -0.90
C ARG A 172 18.04 -13.45 -0.56
N LYS A 173 18.43 -14.73 -0.53
CA LYS A 173 19.85 -15.12 -0.47
C LYS A 173 20.42 -15.08 -1.88
N LEU A 174 21.49 -14.33 -2.08
CA LEU A 174 22.22 -14.36 -3.35
C LEU A 174 22.84 -15.76 -3.55
N PRO A 175 22.85 -16.30 -4.78
CA PRO A 175 23.51 -17.58 -5.05
C PRO A 175 24.99 -17.52 -4.66
N ARG A 176 25.53 -18.61 -4.10
CA ARG A 176 26.96 -18.69 -3.71
C ARG A 176 27.90 -18.28 -4.84
N SER A 177 27.56 -18.64 -6.09
CA SER A 177 28.33 -18.26 -7.28
C SER A 177 28.35 -16.76 -7.54
N THR A 178 27.23 -16.07 -7.29
CA THR A 178 27.12 -14.60 -7.44
C THR A 178 27.93 -13.90 -6.36
N VAL A 179 27.81 -14.36 -5.11
CA VAL A 179 28.59 -13.85 -3.97
C VAL A 179 30.10 -14.01 -4.22
N ASN A 180 30.55 -15.19 -4.66
CA ASN A 180 31.95 -15.44 -4.96
C ASN A 180 32.46 -14.56 -6.10
N ARG A 181 31.63 -14.31 -7.13
CA ARG A 181 31.98 -13.42 -8.24
C ARG A 181 32.12 -11.97 -7.78
N ALA A 182 31.21 -11.48 -6.93
CA ALA A 182 31.29 -10.13 -6.35
C ALA A 182 32.55 -9.98 -5.49
N LYS A 183 32.83 -10.95 -4.61
CA LYS A 183 34.05 -10.96 -3.78
C LYS A 183 35.33 -10.94 -4.62
N ARG A 184 35.37 -11.71 -5.72
CA ARG A 184 36.54 -11.73 -6.63
C ARG A 184 36.73 -10.41 -7.36
N ARG A 185 35.64 -9.70 -7.71
CA ARG A 185 35.73 -8.35 -8.31
C ARG A 185 36.26 -7.31 -7.33
N GLN A 186 35.80 -7.35 -6.07
CA GLN A 186 36.28 -6.46 -5.03
C GLN A 186 37.77 -6.69 -4.71
N ALA A 187 38.21 -7.95 -4.66
CA ALA A 187 39.63 -8.27 -4.46
C ALA A 187 40.51 -7.69 -5.57
N LYS A 188 40.07 -7.81 -6.82
CA LYS A 188 40.81 -7.26 -7.97
C LYS A 188 40.88 -5.73 -7.94
N GLN A 189 39.78 -5.05 -7.60
CA GLN A 189 39.78 -3.59 -7.48
C GLN A 189 40.70 -3.09 -6.36
N LYS A 190 40.81 -3.82 -5.25
CA LYS A 190 41.77 -3.49 -4.18
C LYS A 190 43.22 -3.62 -4.66
N GLU A 191 43.55 -4.72 -5.32
CA GLU A 191 44.89 -4.93 -5.90
C GLU A 191 45.25 -3.81 -6.90
N ASP A 192 44.31 -3.44 -7.79
CA ASP A 192 44.53 -2.37 -8.76
C ASP A 192 44.70 -0.99 -8.07
N THR A 193 44.03 -0.74 -6.94
CA THR A 193 44.15 0.51 -6.17
C THR A 193 45.47 0.58 -5.39
N GLU A 194 45.89 -0.53 -4.77
CA GLU A 194 47.16 -0.62 -4.04
C GLU A 194 48.35 -0.40 -4.99
N GLN A 195 48.34 -1.03 -6.17
CA GLN A 195 49.40 -0.82 -7.18
C GLN A 195 49.48 0.61 -7.73
N GLN A 196 48.37 1.35 -7.70
CA GLN A 196 48.34 2.74 -8.13
C GLN A 196 48.91 3.69 -7.08
N MET A 197 48.76 3.39 -5.78
CA MET A 197 49.38 4.18 -4.71
C MET A 197 50.91 3.97 -4.65
N ASP A 198 51.39 2.76 -4.88
CA ASP A 198 52.83 2.47 -4.89
C ASP A 198 53.60 3.18 -6.03
N GLN A 199 52.93 3.53 -7.14
CA GLN A 199 53.55 4.23 -8.27
C GLN A 199 53.66 5.75 -8.07
N ASP A 200 52.78 6.34 -7.26
CA ASP A 200 52.79 7.79 -7.02
C ASP A 200 53.80 8.20 -5.93
N ASP A 201 54.15 7.29 -5.01
CA ASP A 201 55.18 7.53 -3.97
C ASP A 201 56.62 7.52 -4.53
N ASP A 202 56.88 6.86 -5.65
CA ASP A 202 58.21 6.84 -6.31
C ASP A 202 58.51 8.11 -7.15
N LEU A 203 57.53 9.01 -7.29
CA LEU A 203 57.63 10.24 -8.10
C LEU A 203 57.72 11.54 -7.27
N SER A 204 57.78 11.45 -5.95
CA SER A 204 57.85 12.58 -4.99
C SER A 204 59.22 12.73 -4.33
#